data_AF-A0A7C0VX57-F1
#
_entry.id   AF-A0A7C0VX57-F1
#
_cell.length_a   1.000
_cell.length_b   1.000
_cell.length_c   1.000
_cell.angle_alpha   90.00
_cell.angle_beta   90.00
_cell.angle_gamma   90.00
#
_symmetry.space_group_name_H-M   'P 1'
#
loop_
_entity.id
_entity.type
_entity.pdbx_description
1 polymer ?
#
loop_
_entity_poly.entity_id
_entity_poly.type
_entity_poly.pdbx_seq_one_letter_code
_entity_poly.pdbx_strand_id
1 'polypeptide(L)'
;MKIKRYFAPELRQAIRQVREEQGPEAVILSNRRVSGGVEIIAAVDYDETLLDQAIAVAPAESRREPSREPQTAEEADVAGSSGPAASSPAGRGANIWSQEPTLVEMQRELRFLRDLLEDQLSSLAWGEMARRQPLRARLLKRLGDLGLDPELAQDLAGKIGPNEDFPRVWRSALECLCRRVPVADDDILTQ
;
A
#
# COMPACT_ATOMS: atom_id res chain seq x y z
N MET A 1 5.69 25.65 -19.17
CA MET A 1 5.55 24.17 -19.31
C MET A 1 4.98 23.78 -20.67
N LYS A 2 5.85 23.42 -21.63
CA LYS A 2 5.46 22.80 -22.91
C LYS A 2 6.01 21.38 -22.97
N ILE A 3 5.17 20.39 -22.65
CA ILE A 3 5.52 18.97 -22.71
C ILE A 3 5.18 18.46 -24.12
N LYS A 4 6.17 17.86 -24.80
CA LYS A 4 5.99 17.26 -26.12
C LYS A 4 6.53 15.83 -26.15
N ARG A 5 5.89 14.98 -26.96
CA ARG A 5 6.27 13.60 -27.19
C ARG A 5 6.87 13.44 -28.58
N TYR A 6 8.01 12.77 -28.64
CA TYR A 6 8.81 12.49 -29.84
C TYR A 6 8.86 10.99 -30.08
N PHE A 7 8.62 10.56 -31.31
CA PHE A 7 8.76 9.17 -31.72
C PHE A 7 9.78 9.06 -32.85
N ALA A 8 10.77 8.20 -32.67
CA ALA A 8 11.75 7.91 -33.71
C ALA A 8 12.15 6.43 -33.73
N PRO A 9 12.64 5.90 -34.87
CA PRO A 9 13.10 4.51 -34.97
C PRO A 9 14.22 4.17 -33.98
N GLU A 10 15.07 5.15 -33.65
CA GLU A 10 16.21 4.97 -32.75
C GLU A 10 16.31 6.13 -31.74
N LEU A 11 16.82 5.83 -30.54
CA LEU A 11 16.97 6.79 -29.45
C LEU A 11 17.74 8.06 -29.86
N ARG A 12 18.82 7.91 -30.65
CA ARG A 12 19.63 9.04 -31.12
C ARG A 12 18.85 9.99 -32.02
N GLN A 13 17.94 9.46 -32.82
CA GLN A 13 17.09 10.28 -33.69
C GLN A 13 16.04 11.04 -32.86
N ALA A 14 15.44 10.38 -31.86
CA ALA A 14 14.49 11.03 -30.96
C ALA A 14 15.16 12.16 -30.15
N ILE A 15 16.39 11.96 -29.65
CA ILE A 15 17.15 13.02 -28.94
C ILE A 15 17.49 14.20 -29.87
N ARG A 16 17.84 13.92 -31.14
CA ARG A 16 18.07 14.98 -32.12
C ARG A 16 16.81 15.81 -32.37
N GLN A 17 15.66 15.17 -32.52
CA GLN A 17 14.37 15.86 -32.69
C GLN A 17 14.01 16.72 -31.48
N VAL A 18 14.20 16.20 -30.27
CA VAL A 18 14.02 16.98 -29.03
C VAL A 18 14.92 18.21 -29.04
N ARG A 19 16.19 18.07 -29.40
CA ARG A 19 17.15 19.18 -29.40
C ARG A 19 16.87 20.22 -30.50
N GLU A 20 16.39 19.79 -31.66
CA GLU A 20 16.06 20.65 -32.79
C GLU A 20 14.78 21.46 -32.55
N GLU A 21 13.76 20.86 -31.91
CA GLU A 21 12.49 21.54 -31.65
C GLU A 21 12.41 22.27 -30.31
N GLN A 22 13.01 21.72 -29.26
CA GLN A 22 12.87 22.21 -27.87
C GLN A 22 14.17 22.83 -27.32
N GLY A 23 15.26 22.76 -28.08
CA GLY A 23 16.55 23.33 -27.71
C GLY A 23 17.41 22.40 -26.83
N PRO A 24 18.65 22.81 -26.54
CA PRO A 24 19.60 22.02 -25.75
C PRO A 24 19.20 21.87 -24.27
N GLU A 25 18.37 22.78 -23.75
CA GLU A 25 17.97 22.83 -22.34
C GLU A 25 16.72 21.97 -22.02
N ALA A 26 16.26 21.15 -22.95
CA ALA A 26 15.07 20.33 -22.76
C ALA A 26 15.33 19.19 -21.76
N VAL A 27 14.50 19.09 -20.72
CA VAL A 27 14.57 18.01 -19.74
C VAL A 27 13.73 16.83 -20.20
N ILE A 28 14.35 15.65 -20.28
CA ILE A 28 13.67 14.40 -20.65
C ILE A 28 12.97 13.83 -19.42
N LEU A 29 11.64 13.79 -19.46
CA LEU A 29 10.80 13.27 -18.39
C LEU A 29 10.62 11.75 -18.47
N SER A 30 10.57 11.20 -19.69
CA SER A 30 10.32 9.78 -19.90
C SER A 30 10.98 9.26 -21.17
N ASN A 31 11.45 8.00 -21.11
CA ASN A 31 12.02 7.26 -22.22
C ASN A 31 11.38 5.86 -22.26
N ARG A 32 10.60 5.58 -23.30
CA ARG A 32 9.90 4.31 -23.49
C ARG A 32 10.28 3.69 -24.83
N ARG A 33 10.66 2.41 -24.82
CA ARG A 33 10.85 1.61 -26.04
C ARG A 33 9.52 0.95 -26.41
N VAL A 34 9.09 1.11 -27.65
CA VAL A 34 7.83 0.56 -28.16
C VAL A 34 8.09 -0.25 -29.43
N SER A 35 7.15 -1.11 -29.83
CA SER A 35 7.26 -1.93 -31.03
C SER A 35 7.34 -1.05 -32.30
N GLY A 36 8.57 -0.78 -32.75
CA GLY A 36 8.84 0.07 -33.92
C GLY A 36 9.72 1.29 -33.65
N GLY A 37 10.16 1.55 -32.40
CA GLY A 37 11.07 2.65 -32.12
C GLY A 37 11.15 3.05 -30.63
N VAL A 38 11.47 4.31 -30.40
CA VAL A 38 11.64 4.92 -29.09
C VAL A 38 10.77 6.18 -28.98
N GLU A 39 10.04 6.28 -27.87
CA GLU A 39 9.27 7.44 -27.46
C GLU A 39 10.02 8.21 -26.37
N ILE A 40 10.25 9.51 -26.61
CA ILE A 40 10.84 10.44 -25.63
C ILE A 40 9.82 11.54 -25.32
N ILE A 41 9.58 11.79 -24.04
CA ILE A 41 8.77 12.92 -23.57
C ILE A 41 9.72 13.96 -22.97
N ALA A 42 9.70 15.17 -23.51
CA ALA A 42 10.57 16.26 -23.08
C ALA A 42 9.76 17.52 -22.75
N ALA A 43 10.23 18.27 -21.76
CA ALA A 43 9.64 19.54 -21.34
C ALA A 43 10.70 20.65 -21.35
N VAL A 44 10.25 21.85 -21.71
CA VAL A 44 10.99 23.11 -21.51
C VAL A 44 10.25 23.88 -20.40
N ASP A 45 11.03 24.53 -19.53
CA ASP A 45 10.61 25.19 -18.28
C ASP A 45 10.36 24.22 -17.10
N TYR A 46 11.33 23.32 -16.81
CA TYR A 46 11.38 22.75 -15.46
C TYR A 46 11.99 23.80 -14.53
N ASP A 47 11.14 24.50 -13.80
CA ASP A 47 11.61 25.46 -12.78
C ASP A 47 12.32 24.69 -11.66
N GLU A 48 13.64 24.87 -11.54
CA GLU A 48 14.46 24.37 -10.42
C GLU A 48 13.87 24.79 -9.05
N THR A 49 13.09 25.87 -9.02
CA THR A 49 12.47 26.43 -7.82
C THR A 49 11.40 25.54 -7.17
N LEU A 50 10.84 24.57 -7.88
CA LEU A 50 9.89 23.60 -7.30
C LEU A 50 10.61 22.47 -6.54
N LEU A 51 11.86 22.18 -6.90
CA LEU A 51 12.68 21.18 -6.20
C LEU A 51 13.12 21.70 -4.82
N ASP A 52 13.48 22.98 -4.72
CA ASP A 52 13.86 23.62 -3.45
C ASP A 52 12.68 23.75 -2.49
N GLN A 53 11.47 24.03 -3.00
CA GLN A 53 10.27 24.14 -2.17
C GLN A 53 9.79 22.78 -1.63
N ALA A 54 9.98 21.69 -2.37
CA ALA A 54 9.66 20.35 -1.88
C ALA A 54 10.57 19.89 -0.73
N ILE A 55 11.80 20.41 -0.64
CA ILE A 55 12.75 20.13 0.45
C ILE A 55 12.47 21.03 1.67
N ALA A 56 11.87 22.22 1.48
CA ALA A 56 11.62 23.19 2.54
C ALA A 56 10.27 23.04 3.27
N VAL A 57 9.27 22.38 2.67
CA VAL A 57 7.94 22.21 3.28
C VAL A 57 7.87 20.87 4.03
N ALA A 58 8.54 20.82 5.18
CA ALA A 58 8.16 19.95 6.28
C ALA A 58 7.68 20.81 7.45
N PRO A 59 6.37 21.09 7.58
CA PRO A 59 5.81 21.62 8.80
C PRO A 59 5.14 20.49 9.59
N ALA A 60 5.65 20.31 10.80
CA ALA A 60 4.97 19.68 11.90
C ALA A 60 3.65 20.42 12.19
N GLU A 61 2.50 19.78 11.98
CA GLU A 61 1.23 20.17 12.61
C GLU A 61 0.13 19.12 12.37
N SER A 62 -0.01 18.17 13.30
CA SER A 62 -1.31 17.55 13.58
C SER A 62 -1.36 17.06 15.02
N ARG A 63 -1.41 18.03 15.92
CA ARG A 63 -1.99 17.86 17.25
C ARG A 63 -3.18 18.79 17.32
N ARG A 64 -4.39 18.23 17.24
CA ARG A 64 -5.63 18.76 17.84
C ARG A 64 -6.78 17.79 17.55
N GLU A 65 -7.14 17.04 18.58
CA GLU A 65 -8.51 16.55 18.77
C GLU A 65 -9.45 17.76 18.90
N PRO A 66 -10.74 17.59 18.53
CA PRO A 66 -11.75 17.92 19.52
C PRO A 66 -12.82 16.86 19.65
N SER A 67 -13.22 16.69 20.91
CA SER A 67 -14.30 15.85 21.41
C SER A 67 -15.64 16.60 21.38
N ARG A 68 -16.71 15.80 21.39
CA ARG A 68 -18.12 16.04 21.78
C ARG A 68 -19.12 16.56 20.75
N GLU A 69 -20.15 15.74 20.51
CA GLU A 69 -21.54 16.12 20.77
C GLU A 69 -22.36 14.92 21.31
N PRO A 70 -23.39 15.16 22.14
CA PRO A 70 -24.15 14.14 22.86
C PRO A 70 -25.43 13.77 22.10
N GLN A 71 -25.79 12.48 22.06
CA GLN A 71 -27.14 12.08 21.67
C GLN A 71 -27.69 11.02 22.63
N THR A 72 -28.74 11.46 23.30
CA THR A 72 -29.63 10.75 24.23
C THR A 72 -30.30 9.56 23.54
N ALA A 73 -30.33 8.43 24.24
CA ALA A 73 -31.15 7.28 23.94
C ALA A 73 -32.38 7.29 24.87
N GLU A 74 -33.58 7.12 24.30
CA GLU A 74 -34.79 6.47 24.86
C GLU A 74 -35.91 6.68 23.83
N GLU A 75 -36.27 5.67 23.04
CA GLU A 75 -37.19 4.55 23.33
C GLU A 75 -38.67 4.97 23.48
N ALA A 76 -39.47 4.55 22.50
CA ALA A 76 -40.89 4.26 22.69
C ALA A 76 -41.36 3.24 21.62
N ASP A 77 -41.24 1.97 22.00
CA ASP A 77 -42.14 0.84 21.82
C ASP A 77 -43.39 1.00 20.93
N VAL A 78 -43.56 0.09 19.96
CA VAL A 78 -44.81 -0.68 19.79
C VAL A 78 -44.56 -1.96 19.00
N ALA A 79 -44.67 -3.08 19.70
CA ALA A 79 -44.79 -4.43 19.16
C ALA A 79 -46.03 -4.60 18.27
N GLY A 80 -45.90 -5.36 17.17
CA GLY A 80 -47.01 -5.76 16.30
C GLY A 80 -46.61 -6.86 15.33
N SER A 81 -46.86 -8.11 15.73
CA SER A 81 -46.72 -9.33 14.94
C SER A 81 -47.52 -9.32 13.64
N SER A 82 -46.94 -9.87 12.56
CA SER A 82 -47.47 -11.00 11.75
C SER A 82 -47.12 -10.83 10.26
N GLY A 83 -46.49 -11.85 9.67
CA GLY A 83 -46.38 -11.99 8.20
C GLY A 83 -47.75 -12.17 7.53
N PRO A 84 -47.84 -12.01 6.20
CA PRO A 84 -47.39 -13.11 5.35
C PRO A 84 -46.64 -12.66 4.08
N ALA A 85 -46.03 -13.66 3.44
CA ALA A 85 -45.31 -13.58 2.19
C ALA A 85 -46.08 -12.82 1.09
N ALA A 86 -45.42 -11.83 0.49
CA ALA A 86 -45.71 -11.36 -0.86
C ALA A 86 -44.37 -11.00 -1.54
N SER A 87 -44.09 -11.74 -2.58
CA SER A 87 -42.97 -11.62 -3.51
C SER A 87 -42.94 -10.22 -4.17
N SER A 88 -41.79 -9.56 -4.12
CA SER A 88 -41.46 -8.43 -5.00
C SER A 88 -40.17 -8.73 -5.77
N PRO A 89 -40.23 -8.79 -7.12
CA PRO A 89 -39.06 -8.96 -7.96
C PRO A 89 -38.53 -7.57 -8.37
N ALA A 90 -37.36 -7.15 -7.90
CA ALA A 90 -36.61 -6.05 -8.55
C ALA A 90 -35.18 -5.86 -8.00
N GLY A 91 -34.39 -6.94 -7.96
CA GLY A 91 -32.93 -6.79 -7.95
C GLY A 91 -32.43 -6.47 -9.35
N ARG A 92 -32.56 -5.22 -9.82
CA ARG A 92 -31.98 -4.79 -11.11
C ARG A 92 -31.38 -3.38 -11.14
N GLY A 93 -31.07 -2.79 -9.99
CA GLY A 93 -30.40 -1.48 -9.91
C GLY A 93 -28.90 -1.51 -9.55
N ALA A 94 -28.38 -2.59 -8.98
CA ALA A 94 -27.06 -2.57 -8.34
C ALA A 94 -25.85 -2.80 -9.28
N ASN A 95 -26.06 -3.26 -10.53
CA ASN A 95 -24.96 -3.66 -11.43
C ASN A 95 -24.74 -2.73 -12.62
N ILE A 96 -25.36 -1.55 -12.66
CA ILE A 96 -25.20 -0.61 -13.80
C ILE A 96 -23.86 0.13 -13.74
N TRP A 97 -23.26 0.26 -12.56
CA TRP A 97 -21.94 0.90 -12.37
C TRP A 97 -20.76 -0.05 -12.59
N SER A 98 -21.00 -1.32 -12.91
CA SER A 98 -19.98 -2.37 -13.02
C SER A 98 -19.77 -2.87 -14.44
N GLN A 99 -20.51 -2.33 -15.42
CA GLN A 99 -20.55 -2.87 -16.78
C GLN A 99 -20.00 -1.93 -17.86
N GLU A 100 -19.68 -0.67 -17.52
CA GLU A 100 -18.89 0.13 -18.45
C GLU A 100 -17.44 -0.38 -18.44
N PRO A 101 -16.93 -0.90 -19.57
CA PRO A 101 -15.60 -1.51 -19.63
C PRO A 101 -14.47 -0.54 -19.24
N THR A 102 -14.69 0.76 -19.45
CA THR A 102 -13.77 1.84 -19.07
C THR A 102 -13.66 2.01 -17.54
N LEU A 103 -14.77 1.90 -16.80
CA LEU A 103 -14.76 2.01 -15.33
C LEU A 103 -14.06 0.82 -14.68
N VAL A 104 -14.19 -0.37 -15.26
CA VAL A 104 -13.49 -1.58 -14.80
C VAL A 104 -11.98 -1.49 -15.06
N GLU A 105 -11.57 -0.94 -16.20
CA GLU A 105 -10.15 -0.67 -16.48
C GLU A 105 -9.57 0.39 -15.53
N MET A 106 -10.28 1.50 -15.32
CA MET A 106 -9.86 2.53 -14.35
C MET A 106 -9.76 1.96 -12.92
N GLN A 107 -10.68 1.07 -12.51
CA GLN A 107 -10.62 0.43 -11.21
C GLN A 107 -9.40 -0.50 -11.08
N ARG A 108 -9.01 -1.19 -12.15
CA ARG A 108 -7.78 -2.01 -12.18
C ARG A 108 -6.54 -1.14 -12.09
N GLU A 109 -6.51 -0.02 -12.82
CA GLU A 109 -5.40 0.94 -12.79
C GLU A 109 -5.25 1.58 -11.40
N LEU A 110 -6.35 1.99 -10.77
CA LEU A 110 -6.36 2.53 -9.41
C LEU A 110 -5.96 1.49 -8.36
N ARG A 111 -6.38 0.23 -8.53
CA ARG A 111 -5.96 -0.87 -7.67
C ARG A 111 -4.48 -1.13 -7.82
N PHE A 112 -3.96 -1.12 -9.04
CA PHE A 112 -2.53 -1.26 -9.31
C PHE A 112 -1.72 -0.11 -8.69
N LEU A 113 -2.18 1.14 -8.79
CA LEU A 113 -1.53 2.29 -8.13
C LEU A 113 -1.57 2.18 -6.61
N ARG A 114 -2.69 1.73 -6.05
CA ARG A 114 -2.83 1.47 -4.61
C ARG A 114 -1.85 0.40 -4.16
N ASP A 115 -1.81 -0.73 -4.86
CA ASP A 115 -0.97 -1.86 -4.51
C ASP A 115 0.53 -1.49 -4.64
N LEU A 116 0.90 -0.67 -5.64
CA LEU A 116 2.27 -0.12 -5.77
C LEU A 116 2.60 0.85 -4.63
N LEU A 117 1.68 1.74 -4.26
CA LEU A 117 1.88 2.64 -3.12
C LEU A 117 1.99 1.88 -1.81
N GLU A 118 1.18 0.84 -1.63
CA GLU A 118 1.21 -0.05 -0.47
C GLU A 118 2.53 -0.82 -0.39
N ASP A 119 3.05 -1.31 -1.52
CA ASP A 119 4.35 -1.99 -1.60
C ASP A 119 5.53 -1.05 -1.31
N GLN A 120 5.52 0.17 -1.87
CA GLN A 120 6.55 1.18 -1.61
C GLN A 120 6.52 1.67 -0.15
N LEU A 121 5.33 1.91 0.41
CA LEU A 121 5.17 2.30 1.82
C LEU A 121 5.57 1.17 2.76
N SER A 122 5.25 -0.08 2.41
CA SER A 122 5.67 -1.27 3.18
C SER A 122 7.18 -1.45 3.14
N SER A 123 7.82 -1.26 1.99
CA SER A 123 9.27 -1.34 1.82
C SER A 123 10.01 -0.22 2.58
N LEU A 124 9.49 1.01 2.56
CA LEU A 124 10.03 2.14 3.32
C LEU A 124 9.82 1.97 4.83
N ALA A 125 8.63 1.56 5.25
CA ALA A 125 8.34 1.27 6.65
C ALA A 125 9.21 0.11 7.18
N TRP A 126 9.42 -0.92 6.37
CA TRP A 126 10.31 -2.03 6.68
C TRP A 126 11.78 -1.58 6.76
N GLY A 127 12.22 -0.74 5.83
CA GLY A 127 13.57 -0.19 5.80
C GLY A 127 13.87 0.68 7.02
N GLU A 128 12.96 1.58 7.38
CA GLU A 128 13.10 2.44 8.56
C GLU A 128 13.00 1.65 9.86
N MET A 129 12.09 0.68 9.94
CA MET A 129 11.97 -0.24 11.08
C MET A 129 13.25 -1.07 11.27
N ALA A 130 13.81 -1.62 10.19
CA ALA A 130 15.05 -2.40 10.26
C ALA A 130 16.25 -1.57 10.71
N ARG A 131 16.28 -0.28 10.37
CA ARG A 131 17.29 0.67 10.84
C ARG A 131 17.13 0.99 12.33
N ARG A 132 15.90 1.25 12.79
CA ARG A 132 15.63 1.58 14.21
C ARG A 132 15.75 0.37 15.13
N GLN A 133 15.37 -0.83 14.66
CA GLN A 133 15.27 -2.04 15.47
C GLN A 133 15.81 -3.27 14.72
N PRO A 134 17.16 -3.37 14.55
CA PRO A 134 17.77 -4.44 13.77
C PRO A 134 17.52 -5.84 14.35
N LEU A 135 17.41 -5.96 15.69
CA LEU A 135 17.08 -7.22 16.36
C LEU A 135 15.67 -7.71 16.01
N ARG A 136 14.70 -6.79 15.97
CA ARG A 136 13.31 -7.10 15.60
C ARG A 136 13.21 -7.54 14.15
N ALA A 137 13.89 -6.84 13.23
CA ALA A 137 13.92 -7.21 11.82
C ALA A 137 14.55 -8.60 11.60
N ARG A 138 15.64 -8.91 12.33
CA ARG A 138 16.29 -10.23 12.28
C ARG A 138 15.36 -11.33 12.81
N LEU A 139 14.60 -11.05 13.86
CA LEU A 139 13.61 -11.99 14.39
C LEU A 139 12.48 -12.25 13.38
N LEU A 140 11.88 -11.19 12.83
CA LEU A 140 10.79 -11.32 11.86
C LEU A 140 11.22 -12.11 10.63
N LYS A 141 12.42 -11.84 10.10
CA LYS A 141 12.98 -12.62 9.00
C LYS A 141 13.07 -14.11 9.35
N ARG A 142 13.59 -14.44 10.53
CA ARG A 142 13.74 -15.83 10.96
C ARG A 142 12.41 -16.53 11.21
N LEU A 143 11.41 -15.82 11.72
CA LEU A 143 10.05 -16.34 11.88
C LEU A 143 9.39 -16.57 10.51
N GLY A 144 9.60 -15.67 9.55
CA GLY A 144 9.16 -15.84 8.17
C GLY A 144 9.85 -17.00 7.45
N ASP A 145 11.16 -17.20 7.70
CA ASP A 145 11.92 -18.36 7.17
C ASP A 145 11.37 -19.71 7.71
N LEU A 146 10.69 -19.71 8.87
CA LEU A 146 9.97 -20.88 9.41
C LEU A 146 8.58 -21.07 8.78
N GLY A 147 8.14 -20.17 7.91
CA GLY A 147 6.81 -20.20 7.30
C GLY A 147 5.70 -19.66 8.18
N LEU A 148 6.01 -18.89 9.23
CA LEU A 148 4.99 -18.25 10.05
C LEU A 148 4.35 -17.07 9.30
N ASP A 149 3.04 -16.94 9.46
CA ASP A 149 2.27 -15.82 8.91
C ASP A 149 2.82 -14.47 9.40
N PRO A 150 2.88 -13.43 8.55
CA PRO A 150 3.41 -12.13 8.90
C PRO A 150 2.70 -11.45 10.07
N GLU A 151 1.39 -11.62 10.24
CA GLU A 151 0.67 -11.03 11.38
C GLU A 151 1.08 -11.72 12.69
N LEU A 152 1.17 -13.05 12.67
CA LEU A 152 1.64 -13.83 13.81
C LEU A 152 3.08 -13.49 14.17
N ALA A 153 3.96 -13.37 13.18
CA ALA A 153 5.36 -13.00 13.38
C ALA A 153 5.50 -11.59 13.98
N GLN A 154 4.68 -10.63 13.53
CA GLN A 154 4.64 -9.27 14.07
C GLN A 154 4.14 -9.22 15.51
N ASP A 155 3.10 -9.98 15.86
CA ASP A 155 2.60 -10.06 17.23
C ASP A 155 3.63 -10.70 18.18
N LEU A 156 4.29 -11.78 17.75
CA LEU A 156 5.37 -12.41 18.53
C LEU A 156 6.56 -11.44 18.73
N ALA A 157 6.95 -10.72 17.69
CA ALA A 157 8.00 -9.72 17.79
C ALA A 157 7.58 -8.51 18.65
N GLY A 158 6.28 -8.16 18.67
CA GLY A 158 5.69 -7.08 19.47
C GLY A 158 5.92 -7.20 20.97
N LYS A 159 6.06 -8.43 21.46
CA LYS A 159 6.13 -8.76 22.90
C LYS A 159 7.54 -8.70 23.48
N ILE A 160 8.53 -8.25 22.70
CA ILE A 160 9.96 -8.36 23.04
C ILE A 160 10.53 -6.98 23.34
N GLY A 161 11.26 -6.87 24.45
CA GLY A 161 11.89 -5.62 24.89
C GLY A 161 13.07 -5.17 24.02
N PRO A 162 13.38 -3.86 23.98
CA PRO A 162 14.41 -3.30 23.10
C PRO A 162 15.87 -3.60 23.52
N ASN A 163 16.11 -4.32 24.62
CA ASN A 163 17.44 -4.43 25.22
C ASN A 163 17.88 -5.88 25.53
N GLU A 164 17.43 -6.84 24.71
CA GLU A 164 17.72 -8.26 24.89
C GLU A 164 18.64 -8.80 23.79
N ASP A 165 19.51 -9.75 24.14
CA ASP A 165 20.35 -10.47 23.17
C ASP A 165 19.50 -11.34 22.23
N PHE A 166 19.92 -11.46 20.96
CA PHE A 166 19.19 -12.24 19.97
C PHE A 166 18.86 -13.70 20.40
N PRO A 167 19.76 -14.47 21.05
CA PRO A 167 19.43 -15.82 21.52
C PRO A 167 18.38 -15.87 22.62
N ARG A 168 18.23 -14.80 23.42
CA ARG A 168 17.18 -14.66 24.44
C ARG A 168 15.86 -14.29 23.78
N VAL A 169 15.88 -13.25 22.95
CA VAL A 169 14.76 -12.81 22.09
C VAL A 169 14.15 -13.98 21.31
N TRP A 170 15.00 -14.81 20.69
CA TRP A 170 14.55 -15.99 19.95
C TRP A 170 13.84 -17.02 20.83
N ARG A 171 14.38 -17.31 22.02
CA ARG A 171 13.77 -18.25 22.96
C ARG A 171 12.44 -17.71 23.50
N SER A 172 12.37 -16.43 23.85
CA SER A 172 11.14 -15.78 24.32
C SER A 172 10.05 -15.79 23.24
N ALA A 173 10.41 -15.56 21.97
CA ALA A 173 9.48 -15.65 20.85
C ALA A 173 8.93 -17.06 20.66
N LEU A 174 9.79 -18.09 20.74
CA LEU A 174 9.37 -19.49 20.68
C LEU A 174 8.52 -19.90 21.88
N GLU A 175 8.84 -19.43 23.08
CA GLU A 175 8.02 -19.67 24.26
C GLU A 175 6.61 -19.10 24.11
N CYS A 176 6.52 -17.87 23.59
CA CYS A 176 5.23 -17.25 23.27
C CYS A 176 4.45 -18.05 22.22
N LEU A 177 5.14 -18.61 21.21
CA LEU A 177 4.52 -19.48 20.22
C LEU A 177 4.02 -20.78 20.87
N CYS A 178 4.87 -21.49 21.62
CA CYS A 178 4.51 -22.75 22.28
C CYS A 178 3.30 -22.60 23.21
N ARG A 179 3.21 -21.49 23.96
CA ARG A 179 2.05 -21.22 24.84
C ARG A 179 0.74 -21.01 24.07
N ARG A 180 0.81 -20.64 22.79
CA ARG A 180 -0.36 -20.43 21.93
C ARG A 180 -0.79 -21.67 21.17
N VAL A 181 0.08 -22.66 21.03
CA VAL A 181 -0.26 -23.93 20.38
C VAL A 181 -0.99 -24.80 21.42
N PRO A 182 -2.28 -25.09 21.23
CA PRO A 182 -2.98 -26.02 22.11
C PRO A 182 -2.35 -27.40 21.91
N VAL A 183 -1.90 -28.01 23.01
CA VAL A 183 -1.50 -29.41 23.02
C VAL A 183 -2.75 -30.20 23.40
N ALA A 184 -3.29 -30.95 22.45
CA ALA A 184 -4.29 -31.96 22.75
C ALA A 184 -3.56 -33.21 23.25
N ASP A 185 -3.91 -33.71 24.43
CA ASP A 185 -3.43 -35.01 24.95
C ASP A 185 -4.15 -36.20 24.28
N ASP A 186 -4.92 -35.95 23.22
CA ASP A 186 -5.58 -36.98 22.44
C ASP A 186 -4.54 -37.74 21.62
N ASP A 187 -4.32 -38.99 22.00
CA ASP A 187 -3.49 -39.91 21.24
C ASP A 187 -4.25 -40.31 19.95
N ILE A 188 -3.84 -39.70 18.84
CA ILE A 188 -4.40 -39.91 17.50
C ILE A 188 -4.22 -41.37 17.04
N LEU A 189 -3.32 -42.14 17.67
CA LEU A 189 -3.07 -43.55 17.33
C LEU A 189 -3.97 -44.53 18.08
N THR A 190 -4.68 -44.10 19.13
CA THR A 190 -5.61 -44.95 19.91
C THR A 190 -7.08 -44.65 19.68
N GLN A 191 -7.42 -43.78 18.71
CA GLN A 191 -8.80 -43.56 18.25
C GLN A 191 -9.32 -44.64 17.30
#